data_AF-A0A9D2MKD1-F1
#
_entry.id   AF-A0A9D2MKD1-F1
#
_cell.length_a   1.000
_cell.length_b   1.000
_cell.length_c   1.000
_cell.angle_alpha   90.00
_cell.angle_beta   90.00
_cell.angle_gamma   90.00
#
_symmetry.space_group_name_H-M   'P 1'
#
loop_
_entity.id
_entity.type
_entity.pdbx_description
1 polymer ?
#
loop_
_entity_poly.entity_id
_entity_poly.type
_entity_poly.pdbx_seq_one_letter_code
_entity_poly.pdbx_strand_id
1 'polypeptide(L)'
;MILEMNPEKRARQKTVLKYLLWFLLFAALALLFYKCPFKMITGIDCPGCGLTRAFCCILLCDIPAAVQYHPLSPLIFAELFYLVYAQFVLGKKADRRFVAAGIFITALLMLAVWLCKIL
;
A
#
# COMPACT_ATOMS: atom_id res chain seq x y z
N MET A 1 -32.40 -2.74 38.18
CA MET A 1 -32.26 -4.21 38.15
C MET A 1 -30.88 -4.62 37.59
N ILE A 2 -29.78 -4.09 38.14
CA ILE A 2 -28.38 -4.35 37.69
C ILE A 2 -27.45 -4.73 38.88
N LEU A 3 -27.97 -4.88 40.10
CA LEU A 3 -27.14 -4.93 41.31
C LEU A 3 -27.28 -6.20 42.16
N GLU A 4 -27.17 -7.37 41.55
CA GLU A 4 -26.68 -8.59 42.23
C GLU A 4 -25.76 -9.38 41.28
N MET A 5 -24.71 -8.72 40.81
CA MET A 5 -23.66 -9.39 40.05
C MET A 5 -22.50 -9.74 40.97
N ASN A 6 -22.32 -11.04 41.23
CA ASN A 6 -21.18 -11.64 41.91
C ASN A 6 -19.86 -10.97 41.45
N PRO A 7 -18.97 -10.51 42.35
CA PRO A 7 -17.72 -9.82 42.01
C PRO A 7 -16.87 -10.57 40.98
N GLU A 8 -16.91 -11.91 40.99
CA GLU A 8 -16.23 -12.75 39.99
C GLU A 8 -16.82 -12.58 38.58
N LYS A 9 -18.16 -12.54 38.45
CA LYS A 9 -18.84 -12.31 37.17
C LYS A 9 -18.61 -10.90 36.65
N ARG A 10 -18.53 -9.90 37.53
CA ARG A 10 -18.24 -8.49 37.16
C ARG A 10 -16.82 -8.34 36.59
N ALA A 11 -15.83 -9.02 37.15
CA ALA A 11 -14.46 -9.03 36.62
C ALA A 11 -14.38 -9.70 35.24
N ARG A 12 -15.07 -10.84 35.06
CA ARG A 12 -15.14 -11.53 33.77
C ARG A 12 -15.85 -10.70 32.70
N GLN A 13 -16.96 -10.04 33.05
CA GLN A 13 -17.74 -9.22 32.12
C GLN A 13 -16.96 -7.98 31.66
N LYS A 14 -16.21 -7.32 32.55
CA LYS A 14 -15.32 -6.20 32.17
C LYS A 14 -14.19 -6.65 31.23
N THR A 15 -13.62 -7.83 31.47
CA THR A 15 -12.58 -8.41 30.63
C THR A 15 -13.10 -8.78 29.25
N VAL A 16 -14.26 -9.44 29.17
CA VAL A 16 -14.92 -9.77 27.90
C VAL A 16 -15.30 -8.49 27.13
N LEU A 17 -15.87 -7.49 27.80
CA LEU A 17 -16.21 -6.21 27.18
C LEU A 17 -14.96 -5.48 26.65
N LYS A 18 -13.85 -5.50 27.42
CA LYS A 18 -12.56 -4.95 26.99
C LYS A 18 -12.04 -5.65 25.73
N TYR A 19 -12.07 -6.98 25.68
CA TYR A 19 -11.60 -7.73 24.50
C TYR A 19 -12.51 -7.53 23.29
N LEU A 20 -13.84 -7.48 23.47
CA LEU A 20 -14.78 -7.13 22.41
C LEU A 20 -14.53 -5.72 21.86
N LEU A 21 -14.29 -4.75 22.75
CA LEU A 21 -13.96 -3.38 22.35
C LEU A 21 -12.65 -3.33 21.56
N TRP A 22 -11.63 -4.07 22.00
CA TRP A 22 -10.35 -4.19 21.30
C TRP A 22 -10.49 -4.86 19.93
N PHE A 23 -11.30 -5.92 19.83
CA PHE A 23 -11.57 -6.61 18.58
C PHE A 23 -12.30 -5.70 17.59
N LEU A 24 -13.33 -4.97 18.04
CA LEU A 24 -14.05 -3.99 17.23
C LEU A 24 -13.15 -2.83 16.78
N LEU A 25 -12.29 -2.32 17.67
CA LEU A 25 -11.30 -1.30 17.32
C LEU A 25 -10.33 -1.80 16.26
N PHE A 26 -9.80 -3.02 16.42
CA PHE A 26 -8.88 -3.63 15.47
C PHE A 26 -9.55 -3.87 14.10
N ALA A 27 -10.78 -4.37 14.08
CA ALA A 27 -11.54 -4.56 12.84
C ALA A 27 -11.84 -3.22 12.14
N ALA A 28 -12.22 -2.18 12.88
CA ALA A 28 -12.42 -0.84 12.34
C ALA A 28 -11.11 -0.26 11.79
N LEU A 29 -10.00 -0.45 12.49
CA LEU A 29 -8.69 0.00 12.04
C LEU A 29 -8.25 -0.76 10.78
N ALA A 30 -8.45 -2.08 10.72
CA ALA A 30 -8.18 -2.89 9.54
C ALA A 30 -9.01 -2.47 8.31
N LEU A 31 -10.29 -2.14 8.52
CA LEU A 31 -11.16 -1.56 7.49
C LEU A 31 -10.69 -0.16 7.04
N LEU A 32 -10.17 0.64 7.98
CA LEU A 32 -9.58 1.94 7.69
C LEU A 32 -8.27 1.81 6.90
N PHE A 33 -7.45 0.80 7.20
CA PHE A 33 -6.21 0.52 6.47
C PHE A 33 -6.46 -0.09 5.08
N TYR A 34 -7.60 -0.77 4.87
CA TYR A 34 -7.96 -1.31 3.56
C TYR A 34 -8.20 -0.23 2.50
N LYS A 35 -8.66 0.96 2.91
CA LYS A 35 -8.77 2.14 2.05
C LYS A 35 -7.60 3.07 2.32
N CYS A 36 -6.99 3.66 1.29
CA CYS A 36 -5.85 4.55 1.49
C CYS A 36 -6.27 5.74 2.39
N PRO A 37 -5.67 5.93 3.59
CA PRO A 37 -6.05 7.00 4.50
C PRO A 37 -5.78 8.38 3.88
N PHE A 38 -4.78 8.47 3.00
CA PHE A 38 -4.47 9.67 2.24
C PHE A 38 -5.67 10.08 1.36
N LYS A 39 -6.23 9.15 0.60
CA LYS A 39 -7.41 9.40 -0.24
C LYS A 39 -8.63 9.82 0.58
N MET A 40 -8.78 9.30 1.79
CA MET A 40 -9.89 9.64 2.68
C MET A 40 -9.77 11.07 3.24
N ILE A 41 -8.53 11.54 3.49
CA ILE A 41 -8.28 12.88 4.06
C ILE A 41 -8.21 13.95 2.96
N THR A 42 -7.52 13.69 1.85
CA THR A 42 -7.28 14.69 0.79
C THR A 42 -8.26 14.59 -0.38
N GLY A 43 -9.01 13.49 -0.50
CA GLY A 43 -9.84 13.21 -1.67
C GLY A 43 -9.05 12.85 -2.93
N ILE A 44 -7.71 12.92 -2.88
CA ILE A 44 -6.81 12.72 -4.02
C ILE A 44 -6.11 11.36 -3.87
N ASP A 45 -6.01 10.60 -4.96
CA ASP A 45 -5.22 9.38 -4.98
C ASP A 45 -3.74 9.67 -4.72
N CYS A 46 -3.12 8.92 -3.81
CA CYS A 46 -1.69 9.04 -3.53
C CYS A 46 -0.86 8.62 -4.77
N PRO A 47 0.35 9.17 -4.98
CA PRO A 47 1.16 8.86 -6.16
C PRO A 47 1.60 7.40 -6.22
N GLY A 48 1.54 6.64 -5.11
CA GLY A 48 1.82 5.19 -5.09
C GLY A 48 0.58 4.31 -4.98
N CYS A 49 -0.63 4.88 -5.04
CA CYS A 49 -1.87 4.13 -4.80
C CYS A 49 -2.11 3.14 -5.94
N GLY A 50 -2.26 1.86 -5.59
CA GLY A 50 -2.51 0.80 -6.57
C GLY A 50 -1.26 0.12 -7.15
N LEU A 51 -0.05 0.56 -6.77
CA LEU A 51 1.21 -0.01 -7.30
C LEU A 51 1.32 -1.52 -7.03
N THR A 52 1.01 -1.96 -5.81
CA THR A 52 1.02 -3.39 -5.44
C THR A 52 0.05 -4.21 -6.28
N ARG A 53 -1.16 -3.68 -6.53
CA ARG A 53 -2.17 -4.36 -7.37
C ARG A 53 -1.71 -4.42 -8.82
N ALA A 54 -1.15 -3.33 -9.33
CA ALA A 54 -0.60 -3.28 -10.67
C ALA A 54 0.54 -4.29 -10.85
N PHE A 55 1.43 -4.45 -9.87
CA PHE A 55 2.48 -5.47 -9.90
C PHE A 55 1.92 -6.89 -9.89
N CYS A 56 0.87 -7.16 -9.11
CA CYS A 56 0.17 -8.44 -9.17
C CYS A 56 -0.39 -8.71 -10.58
N CYS A 57 -1.01 -7.71 -11.23
CA CYS A 57 -1.49 -7.84 -12.61
C CYS A 57 -0.36 -8.10 -13.61
N ILE A 58 0.78 -7.42 -13.48
CA ILE A 58 1.96 -7.67 -14.34
C ILE A 58 2.46 -9.12 -14.15
N LEU A 59 2.53 -9.61 -12.92
CA LEU A 59 2.92 -10.99 -12.63
C LEU A 59 1.91 -12.03 -13.18
N LEU A 60 0.63 -11.66 -13.24
CA LEU A 60 -0.43 -12.46 -13.86
C LEU A 60 -0.49 -12.29 -15.41
N CYS A 61 0.48 -11.59 -16.01
CA CYS A 61 0.53 -11.26 -17.45
C CYS A 61 -0.64 -10.40 -17.97
N ASP A 62 -1.34 -9.68 -17.09
CA ASP A 62 -2.40 -8.73 -17.46
C ASP A 62 -1.87 -7.29 -17.41
N ILE A 63 -1.18 -6.92 -18.48
CA ILE A 63 -0.61 -5.57 -18.65
C ILE A 63 -1.70 -4.49 -18.78
N PRO A 64 -2.81 -4.70 -19.52
CA PRO A 64 -3.90 -3.72 -19.59
C PRO A 64 -4.46 -3.38 -18.21
N ALA A 65 -4.75 -4.39 -17.37
CA ALA A 65 -5.24 -4.15 -16.01
C ALA A 65 -4.19 -3.43 -15.14
N ALA A 66 -2.90 -3.76 -15.30
CA ALA A 66 -1.84 -3.09 -14.56
C ALA A 66 -1.77 -1.58 -14.85
N VAL A 67 -1.87 -1.20 -16.13
CA VAL A 67 -1.88 0.22 -16.55
C VAL A 67 -3.11 0.95 -16.03
N GLN A 68 -4.27 0.28 -15.97
CA GLN A 68 -5.48 0.84 -15.38
C GLN A 68 -5.32 1.13 -13.88
N TYR A 69 -4.63 0.25 -13.14
CA TYR A 69 -4.37 0.48 -11.72
C TYR A 69 -3.33 1.58 -11.49
N HIS A 70 -2.26 1.59 -12.28
CA HIS A 70 -1.26 2.63 -12.19
C HIS A 70 -0.52 2.77 -13.53
N PRO A 71 -0.60 3.92 -14.22
CA PRO A 71 -0.07 4.06 -15.59
C PRO A 71 1.46 3.88 -15.65
N LEU A 72 2.17 4.27 -14.59
CA LEU A 72 3.63 4.08 -14.48
C LEU A 72 4.05 2.69 -13.97
N SER A 73 3.10 1.78 -13.69
CA SER A 73 3.44 0.46 -13.14
C SER A 73 4.38 -0.38 -14.01
N PRO A 74 4.24 -0.43 -15.35
CA PRO A 74 5.13 -1.27 -16.15
C PRO A 74 6.56 -0.74 -16.15
N LEU A 75 6.72 0.59 -16.13
CA LEU A 75 8.01 1.26 -16.10
C LEU A 75 8.74 0.98 -14.77
N ILE A 76 8.06 1.16 -13.64
CA ILE A 76 8.62 0.91 -12.31
C ILE A 76 8.94 -0.58 -12.14
N PHE A 77 8.07 -1.46 -12.63
CA PHE A 77 8.30 -2.90 -12.58
C PHE A 77 9.52 -3.31 -13.43
N ALA A 78 9.67 -2.75 -14.64
CA ALA A 78 10.82 -3.04 -15.50
C ALA A 78 12.14 -2.55 -14.89
N GLU A 79 12.16 -1.36 -14.30
CA GLU A 79 13.33 -0.83 -13.61
C GLU A 79 13.75 -1.75 -12.44
N LEU A 80 12.80 -2.12 -11.58
CA LEU A 80 13.04 -3.02 -10.46
C LEU A 80 13.51 -4.41 -10.93
N PHE A 81 12.85 -4.96 -11.94
CA PHE A 81 13.19 -6.25 -12.51
C PHE A 81 14.61 -6.26 -13.11
N TYR A 82 14.98 -5.21 -13.84
CA TYR A 82 16.34 -5.07 -14.38
C TYR A 82 17.39 -5.01 -13.27
N LEU A 83 17.16 -4.27 -12.19
CA LEU A 83 18.09 -4.18 -11.07
C LEU A 83 18.30 -5.54 -10.40
N VAL A 84 17.20 -6.25 -10.11
CA VAL A 84 17.25 -7.59 -9.51
C VAL A 84 17.95 -8.56 -10.45
N TYR A 85 17.60 -8.57 -11.74
CA TYR A 85 18.22 -9.43 -12.74
C TYR A 85 19.72 -9.16 -12.89
N ALA A 86 20.13 -7.89 -12.95
CA ALA A 86 21.54 -7.52 -13.06
C ALA A 86 22.36 -7.97 -11.85
N GLN A 87 21.80 -7.83 -10.63
CA GLN A 87 22.47 -8.21 -9.40
C GLN A 87 22.54 -9.73 -9.22
N PHE A 88 21.43 -10.45 -9.44
CA PHE A 88 21.34 -11.88 -9.12
C PHE A 88 21.76 -12.80 -10.27
N VAL A 89 21.53 -12.42 -11.53
CA VAL A 89 21.82 -13.29 -12.69
C VAL A 89 23.15 -12.91 -13.35
N LEU A 90 23.37 -11.62 -13.59
CA LEU A 90 24.58 -11.16 -14.27
C LEU A 90 25.77 -10.95 -13.32
N GLY A 91 25.53 -10.91 -12.00
CA GLY A 91 26.55 -10.60 -10.99
C GLY A 91 27.18 -9.22 -11.14
N LYS A 92 26.57 -8.35 -11.96
CA LYS A 92 27.04 -6.99 -12.23
C LYS A 92 26.30 -6.03 -11.32
N LYS A 93 27.04 -5.20 -10.60
CA LYS A 93 26.43 -4.06 -9.92
C LYS A 93 25.97 -3.07 -10.97
N ALA A 94 24.66 -2.82 -11.04
CA ALA A 94 24.13 -1.73 -11.83
C ALA A 94 24.83 -0.42 -11.42
N ASP A 95 25.25 0.37 -12.42
CA ASP A 95 25.92 1.64 -12.14
C ASP A 95 24.96 2.55 -11.37
N ARG A 96 25.40 2.96 -10.18
CA ARG A 96 24.65 3.80 -9.25
C ARG A 96 24.12 5.08 -9.92
N ARG A 97 24.82 5.63 -10.92
CA ARG A 97 24.35 6.80 -11.67
C ARG A 97 23.10 6.49 -12.50
N PHE A 98 23.09 5.35 -13.18
CA PHE A 98 21.93 4.91 -13.97
C PHE A 98 20.74 4.58 -13.07
N VAL A 99 20.98 3.91 -11.94
CA VAL A 99 19.92 3.61 -10.96
C VAL A 99 19.35 4.91 -10.36
N ALA A 100 20.22 5.83 -9.95
CA ALA A 100 19.77 7.11 -9.39
C ALA A 100 19.02 7.95 -10.43
N ALA A 101 19.48 7.97 -11.68
CA ALA A 101 18.79 8.66 -12.77
C ALA A 101 17.43 8.03 -13.06
N GLY A 102 17.32 6.71 -13.11
CA GLY A 102 16.06 6.00 -13.30
C GLY A 102 15.05 6.34 -12.20
N ILE A 103 15.45 6.20 -10.93
CA ILE A 103 14.62 6.56 -9.78
C ILE A 103 14.20 8.03 -9.84
N PHE A 104 15.12 8.94 -10.18
CA PHE A 104 14.83 10.37 -10.25
C PHE A 104 13.85 10.70 -11.39
N ILE A 105 14.02 10.10 -12.57
CA ILE A 105 13.11 10.24 -13.71
C ILE A 105 11.73 9.71 -13.35
N THR A 106 11.66 8.51 -12.78
CA THR A 106 10.41 7.88 -12.35
C THR A 106 9.68 8.72 -11.31
N ALA A 107 10.41 9.28 -10.33
CA ALA A 107 9.86 10.20 -9.34
C ALA A 107 9.36 11.51 -9.97
N LEU A 108 10.11 12.09 -10.92
CA LEU A 108 9.71 13.28 -11.65
C LEU A 108 8.43 13.03 -12.48
N LEU A 109 8.35 11.91 -13.18
CA LEU A 109 7.17 11.51 -13.95
C LEU A 109 5.96 11.27 -13.05
N MET A 110 6.14 10.61 -11.90
CA MET A 110 5.08 10.46 -10.89
C MET A 110 4.56 11.81 -10.41
N LEU A 111 5.46 12.75 -10.09
CA LEU A 111 5.09 14.09 -9.66
C LEU A 111 4.39 14.87 -10.78
N ALA A 112 4.89 14.81 -12.01
CA ALA A 112 4.30 15.49 -13.16
C ALA A 112 2.87 15.00 -13.44
N VAL A 113 2.66 13.67 -13.48
CA VAL A 113 1.32 13.09 -13.67
C VAL A 113 0.38 13.46 -12.54
N TRP A 114 0.88 13.47 -11.30
CA TRP A 114 0.09 13.84 -10.12
C TRP A 114 -0.30 15.33 -10.14
N LEU A 115 0.63 16.22 -10.51
CA LEU A 115 0.36 17.65 -10.67
C LEU A 115 -0.64 17.91 -11.81
N CYS A 116 -0.52 17.23 -12.95
CA CYS A 116 -1.49 17.31 -14.06
C CYS A 116 -2.89 16.82 -13.68
N LYS A 117 -3.02 15.96 -12.67
CA LYS A 117 -4.32 15.48 -12.17
C LYS A 117 -4.94 16.45 -11.14
N ILE A 118 -4.14 17.37 -10.58
CA ILE A 118 -4.55 18.36 -9.57
C ILE A 118 -4.87 19.72 -10.19
N LEU A 119 -4.11 20.13 -11.22
CA LEU A 119 -4.35 21.34 -11.99
C LEU A 119 -5.63 21.21 -12.84
#